data_AF-A0AAW0K129-F1
#
_entry.id   AF-A0AAW0K129-F1
#
_cell.length_a   1.000
_cell.length_b   1.000
_cell.length_c   1.000
_cell.angle_alpha   90.00
_cell.angle_beta   90.00
_cell.angle_gamma   90.00
#
_symmetry.space_group_name_H-M   'P 1'
#
loop_
_entity.id
_entity.type
_entity.pdbx_description
1 polymer ?
#
loop_
_entity_poly.entity_id
_entity_poly.type
_entity_poly.pdbx_seq_one_letter_code
_entity_poly.pdbx_strand_id
1 'polypeptide(L)' 'MGPKGRTAIIEQSWGSPKVTKDRFTVAKSIDLKDTYKNIGAKLVQDVANNTNEEAGDGTTTATVLARSIVK' A
#
# COMPACT_ATOMS: atom_id res chain seq x y z
N MET A 1 9.61 -1.77 -7.32
CA MET A 1 8.82 -0.85 -8.18
C MET A 1 9.25 -1.08 -9.63
N GLY A 2 8.37 -0.88 -10.61
CA GLY A 2 8.67 -1.07 -12.04
C GLY A 2 8.28 -2.44 -12.63
N PRO A 3 8.57 -2.69 -13.92
CA PRO A 3 8.15 -3.88 -14.67
C PRO A 3 8.74 -5.21 -14.15
N LYS A 4 9.80 -5.15 -13.34
CA LYS A 4 10.37 -6.30 -12.60
C LYS A 4 9.83 -6.40 -11.16
N GLY A 5 8.60 -5.99 -10.91
CA GLY A 5 7.97 -6.07 -9.59
C GLY A 5 7.88 -7.51 -9.07
N ARG A 6 8.23 -7.71 -7.78
CA ARG A 6 8.04 -8.99 -7.09
C ARG A 6 6.56 -9.19 -6.75
N THR A 7 6.15 -10.45 -6.67
CA THR A 7 4.79 -10.84 -6.33
C THR A 7 4.61 -10.84 -4.81
N ALA A 8 3.48 -10.33 -4.35
CA ALA A 8 3.04 -10.42 -2.96
C ALA A 8 1.98 -11.51 -2.83
N ILE A 9 2.01 -12.22 -1.71
CA ILE A 9 1.02 -13.23 -1.35
C ILE A 9 0.25 -12.68 -0.17
N ILE A 10 -1.07 -12.58 -0.31
CA ILE A 10 -1.97 -12.01 0.69
C ILE A 10 -2.84 -13.14 1.24
N GLU A 11 -2.80 -13.31 2.56
CA GLU A 11 -3.69 -14.23 3.27
C GLU A 11 -5.14 -13.72 3.21
N GLN A 12 -6.08 -14.61 2.94
CA GLN A 12 -7.52 -14.30 2.93
C GLN A 12 -8.21 -15.08 4.04
N SER A 13 -9.24 -14.49 4.66
CA SER A 13 -9.99 -15.11 5.75
C SER A 13 -10.71 -16.40 5.35
N TRP A 14 -10.88 -16.65 4.06
CA TRP A 14 -11.47 -17.87 3.51
C TRP A 14 -10.92 -18.15 2.11
N GLY A 15 -10.56 -19.42 1.85
CA GLY A 15 -10.09 -19.87 0.53
C GLY A 15 -8.56 -19.84 0.35
N SER A 16 -8.12 -19.87 -0.91
CA SER A 16 -6.69 -19.87 -1.28
C SER A 16 -6.08 -18.47 -1.18
N PRO A 17 -4.78 -18.34 -0.85
CA PRO A 17 -4.13 -17.03 -0.72
C PRO A 17 -4.12 -16.28 -2.06
N LYS A 18 -4.34 -14.96 -1.99
CA LYS A 18 -4.36 -14.10 -3.18
C LYS A 18 -2.94 -13.72 -3.56
N VAL A 19 -2.50 -14.19 -4.72
CA VAL A 19 -1.20 -13.86 -5.30
C VAL A 19 -1.37 -12.65 -6.22
N THR A 20 -0.72 -11.53 -5.91
CA THR A 20 -0.87 -10.29 -6.68
C THR A 20 0.45 -9.55 -6.87
N LYS A 21 0.57 -8.87 -8.02
CA LYS A 21 1.62 -7.86 -8.29
C LYS A 21 1.07 -6.44 -8.20
N ASP A 22 -0.23 -6.29 -7.98
CA ASP A 22 -0.87 -5.00 -7.83
C ASP A 22 -0.53 -4.40 -6.46
N ARG A 23 0.15 -3.25 -6.49
CA ARG A 23 0.66 -2.58 -5.30
C ARG A 23 -0.45 -1.88 -4.54
N PHE A 24 -1.54 -1.52 -5.21
CA PHE A 24 -2.69 -0.90 -4.57
C PHE A 24 -3.43 -1.90 -3.69
N THR A 25 -3.72 -3.09 -4.23
CA THR A 25 -4.28 -4.20 -3.45
C THR A 25 -3.37 -4.57 -2.27
N VAL A 26 -2.05 -4.62 -2.47
CA VAL A 26 -1.10 -4.93 -1.38
C VAL A 26 -1.17 -3.88 -0.28
N ALA A 27 -1.17 -2.59 -0.63
CA ALA A 27 -1.25 -1.53 0.37
C ALA A 27 -2.52 -1.67 1.23
N LYS A 28 -3.68 -1.92 0.60
CA LYS A 28 -4.98 -2.08 1.30
C LYS A 28 -5.03 -3.24 2.28
N SER A 29 -4.20 -4.26 2.11
CA SER A 29 -4.16 -5.43 2.98
C SER A 29 -3.18 -5.30 4.15
N ILE A 30 -2.49 -4.16 4.29
CA ILE A 30 -1.56 -3.93 5.39
C ILE A 30 -2.35 -3.55 6.66
N ASP A 31 -2.24 -4.37 7.69
CA ASP A 31 -2.71 -4.06 9.04
C ASP A 31 -1.58 -4.33 10.04
N LEU A 32 -1.25 -3.34 10.86
CA LEU A 32 -0.15 -3.42 11.82
C LEU A 32 -0.70 -3.64 13.23
N LYS A 33 -0.11 -4.58 13.96
CA LYS A 33 -0.48 -4.88 15.36
C LYS A 33 -0.30 -3.69 16.32
N ASP A 34 0.67 -2.82 16.04
CA ASP A 34 0.93 -1.63 16.82
C ASP A 34 0.01 -0.49 16.38
N THR A 35 -0.81 0.02 17.29
CA THR A 35 -1.84 1.02 16.99
C THR A 35 -1.27 2.32 16.42
N TYR A 36 -0.17 2.82 16.98
CA TYR A 36 0.43 4.09 16.52
C TYR A 36 1.03 3.96 15.12
N LYS A 37 1.72 2.84 14.85
CA LYS A 37 2.23 2.54 13.52
C LYS A 37 1.10 2.27 12.52
N ASN A 38 0.01 1.64 12.96
CA ASN A 38 -1.15 1.38 12.10
C ASN A 38 -1.85 2.69 11.70
N ILE A 39 -2.00 3.63 12.64
CA ILE A 39 -2.57 4.95 12.35
C ILE A 39 -1.70 5.69 11.32
N GLY A 40 -0.37 5.70 11.51
CA GLY A 40 0.54 6.33 10.54
C GLY A 40 0.51 5.65 9.16
N ALA A 41 0.46 4.32 9.11
CA ALA A 41 0.36 3.58 7.87
C ALA A 41 -0.96 3.85 7.12
N LYS A 42 -2.08 3.90 7.84
CA LYS A 42 -3.40 4.25 7.27
C LYS A 42 -3.43 5.68 6.76
N LEU A 43 -2.84 6.63 7.47
CA LEU A 43 -2.76 8.02 7.02
C LEU A 43 -2.00 8.17 5.69
N VAL A 44 -0.86 7.49 5.54
CA VAL A 44 -0.10 7.48 4.28
C VAL A 44 -0.89 6.80 3.16
N GLN A 45 -1.62 5.74 3.50
CA GLN A 45 -2.50 5.04 2.55
C GLN A 45 -3.65 5.92 2.07
N ASP A 46 -4.28 6.71 2.95
CA ASP A 46 -5.37 7.60 2.58
C ASP A 46 -4.90 8.72 1.65
N VAL A 47 -3.73 9.32 1.92
CA VAL A 47 -3.11 10.31 1.02
C VAL A 47 -2.78 9.69 -0.34
N ALA A 48 -2.28 8.45 -0.36
CA ALA A 48 -2.00 7.74 -1.60
C ALA A 48 -3.30 7.39 -2.37
N ASN A 49 -4.38 7.03 -1.68
CA ASN A 49 -5.69 6.77 -2.29
C ASN A 49 -6.25 8.04 -2.95
N ASN A 50 -6.23 9.17 -2.26
CA ASN A 50 -6.68 10.45 -2.81
C ASN A 50 -5.88 10.82 -4.07
N THR A 51 -4.56 10.60 -4.05
CA THR A 51 -3.72 10.83 -5.24
C THR A 51 -4.14 9.93 -6.41
N ASN A 52 -4.54 8.68 -6.14
CA ASN A 52 -5.05 7.78 -7.18
C ASN A 52 -6.38 8.26 -7.77
N GLU A 53 -7.29 8.73 -6.92
CA GLU A 53 -8.63 9.17 -7.34
C GLU A 53 -8.56 10.46 -8.16
N GLU A 54 -7.66 11.37 -7.82
CA GLU A 54 -7.52 12.65 -8.50
C GLU A 54 -6.60 12.58 -9.73
N ALA A 55 -5.46 11.89 -9.64
CA ALA A 55 -4.46 11.85 -10.71
C ALA A 55 -4.48 10.54 -11.55
N GLY A 56 -5.15 9.48 -11.09
CA GLY A 56 -5.22 8.19 -11.79
C GLY A 56 -3.92 7.35 -11.79
N ASP A 57 -2.79 7.92 -11.38
CA ASP A 57 -1.48 7.29 -11.24
C ASP A 57 -0.65 8.06 -10.18
N GLY A 58 0.46 7.48 -9.69
CA GLY A 58 1.39 8.16 -8.79
C GLY A 58 1.29 7.77 -7.31
N THR A 59 0.38 6.86 -6.95
CA THR A 59 0.21 6.31 -5.57
C THR A 59 1.50 5.79 -4.96
N THR A 60 2.31 5.12 -5.78
CA THR A 60 3.59 4.56 -5.35
C THR A 60 4.63 5.66 -5.11
N THR A 61 4.64 6.70 -5.94
CA THR A 61 5.55 7.86 -5.79
C THR A 61 5.22 8.66 -4.53
N ALA A 62 3.92 8.92 -4.29
CA ALA A 62 3.45 9.59 -3.08
C ALA A 62 3.85 8.84 -1.81
N THR A 63 3.70 7.51 -1.79
CA THR A 63 4.06 6.67 -0.63
C THR A 63 5.57 6.70 -0.36
N VAL A 64 6.39 6.67 -1.41
CA VAL A 64 7.85 6.71 -1.27
C VAL A 64 8.34 8.08 -0.81
N LEU A 65 7.80 9.16 -1.36
CA LEU A 65 8.12 10.52 -0.94
C LEU A 65 7.70 10.79 0.51
N ALA A 66 6.50 10.36 0.91
CA ALA A 66 6.04 10.45 2.29
C ALA A 66 7.00 9.75 3.26
N ARG A 67 7.46 8.55 2.91
CA ARG A 67 8.49 7.84 3.68
C ARG A 67 9.83 8.59 3.74
N SER A 68 10.20 9.28 2.67
CA SER A 68 11.46 10.05 2.61
C SER A 68 11.40 11.37 3.38
N ILE A 69 10.23 11.97 3.56
CA ILE A 69 10.04 13.23 4.30
C ILE A 69 9.92 12.97 5.82
N VAL A 70 9.30 11.86 6.21
CA VAL A 70 9.07 11.51 7.63
C VAL A 70 10.30 10.88 8.30
N LYS A 71 11.30 10.46 7.52
CA LYS A 71 12.51 9.81 8.01
C LYS A 71 13.62 10.82 8.29
#